data_AF-A0A936BCC0-F1
#
_entry.id   AF-A0A936BCC0-F1
#
_cell.length_a   1.000
_cell.length_b   1.000
_cell.length_c   1.000
_cell.angle_alpha   90.00
_cell.angle_beta   90.00
_cell.angle_gamma   90.00
#
_symmetry.space_group_name_H-M   'P 1'
#
loop_
_entity.id
_entity.type
_entity.pdbx_description
1 polymer ?
#
loop_
_entity_poly.entity_id
_entity_poly.type
_entity_poly.pdbx_seq_one_letter_code
_entity_poly.pdbx_strand_id
1 'polypeptide(L)'
;MANVFAQYKDMPPGSNFIAEMQRAVSKNMGKFSPIYSPDYPASDICQDEWNAAYNNMDRGGRRRLIVGFLVRPTVLKPLQKQICYVPLYAVPGRPKARQAILDALAADGTKHLPERPRGEARRPQAPTR
;
A
#
# COMPACT_ATOMS: atom_id res chain seq x y z
N MET A 1 17.53 2.69 -15.78
CA MET A 1 16.36 1.77 -15.85
C MET A 1 15.75 1.67 -14.47
N ALA A 2 14.43 1.74 -14.34
CA ALA A 2 13.75 1.53 -13.06
C ALA A 2 13.73 0.02 -12.75
N ASN A 3 14.41 -0.40 -11.68
CA ASN A 3 14.36 -1.78 -11.22
C ASN A 3 13.17 -1.97 -10.28
N VAL A 4 12.36 -2.99 -10.52
CA VAL A 4 11.24 -3.38 -9.65
C VAL A 4 11.65 -4.62 -8.87
N PHE A 5 11.45 -4.58 -7.56
CA PHE A 5 11.61 -5.71 -6.66
C PHE A 5 10.23 -6.15 -6.16
N ALA A 6 9.88 -7.41 -6.36
CA ALA A 6 8.58 -7.97 -6.00
C ALA A 6 8.74 -9.29 -5.25
N GLN A 7 8.02 -9.44 -4.13
CA GLN A 7 8.06 -10.62 -3.26
C GLN A 7 7.96 -11.94 -4.04
N TYR A 8 6.96 -12.06 -4.93
CA TYR A 8 6.68 -13.32 -5.64
C TYR A 8 7.72 -13.68 -6.72
N LYS A 9 8.63 -12.77 -7.07
CA LYS A 9 9.57 -12.92 -8.18
C LYS A 9 11.02 -12.94 -7.70
N ASP A 10 11.37 -12.04 -6.78
CA ASP A 10 12.76 -11.73 -6.45
C ASP A 10 13.19 -12.29 -5.08
N MET A 11 12.25 -12.86 -4.31
CA MET A 11 12.55 -13.55 -3.05
C MET A 11 12.50 -15.06 -3.27
N PRO A 12 13.64 -15.78 -3.16
CA PRO A 12 13.67 -17.22 -3.38
C PRO A 12 12.98 -17.99 -2.24
N PRO A 13 12.43 -19.19 -2.50
CA PRO A 13 11.88 -20.04 -1.46
C PRO A 13 12.88 -20.28 -0.32
N GLY A 14 12.41 -20.22 0.94
CA GLY A 14 13.26 -20.39 2.13
C GLY A 14 13.99 -19.13 2.58
N SER A 15 13.92 -18.02 1.83
CA SER A 15 14.45 -16.73 2.29
C SER A 15 13.59 -16.13 3.42
N ASN A 16 14.26 -15.36 4.30
CA ASN A 16 13.54 -14.57 5.29
C ASN A 16 12.99 -13.31 4.61
N PHE A 17 11.67 -13.21 4.59
CA PHE A 17 10.96 -12.13 3.91
C PHE A 17 11.40 -10.72 4.40
N ILE A 18 11.57 -10.55 5.71
CA ILE A 18 11.97 -9.25 6.31
C ILE A 18 13.40 -8.88 5.96
N ALA A 19 14.31 -9.85 5.97
CA ALA A 19 15.69 -9.63 5.55
C ALA A 19 15.78 -9.21 4.08
N GLU A 20 15.02 -9.86 3.18
CA GLU A 20 15.00 -9.48 1.76
C GLU A 20 14.37 -8.10 1.54
N MET A 21 13.33 -7.75 2.29
CA MET A 21 12.78 -6.39 2.28
C MET A 21 13.79 -5.35 2.77
N GLN A 22 14.45 -5.58 3.91
CA GLN A 22 15.47 -4.67 4.41
C GLN A 22 16.62 -4.50 3.41
N ARG A 23 17.06 -5.59 2.78
CA ARG A 23 18.08 -5.57 1.73
C ARG A 23 17.62 -4.77 0.51
N ALA A 24 16.37 -4.93 0.08
CA ALA A 24 15.81 -4.19 -1.04
C ALA A 24 15.70 -2.68 -0.72
N VAL A 25 15.18 -2.33 0.46
CA VAL A 25 15.07 -0.95 0.93
C VAL A 25 16.45 -0.28 1.07
N SER A 26 17.44 -1.00 1.61
CA SER A 26 18.82 -0.50 1.81
C SER A 26 19.55 -0.22 0.50
N LYS A 27 19.11 -0.80 -0.62
CA LYS A 27 19.69 -0.56 -1.96
C LYS A 27 19.11 0.68 -2.67
N ASN A 28 18.72 1.71 -1.92
CA ASN A 28 18.09 2.93 -2.44
C ASN A 28 16.80 2.69 -3.24
N MET A 29 15.87 1.93 -2.67
CA MET A 29 14.57 1.73 -3.30
C MET A 29 13.80 3.06 -3.34
N GLY A 30 13.41 3.49 -4.54
CA GLY A 30 12.79 4.81 -4.74
C GLY A 30 11.38 4.92 -4.17
N LYS A 31 10.58 3.85 -4.24
CA LYS A 31 9.24 3.79 -3.65
C LYS A 31 8.94 2.37 -3.16
N PHE A 32 8.15 2.27 -2.10
CA PHE A 32 7.57 1.04 -1.59
C PHE A 32 6.06 1.08 -1.82
N SER A 33 5.52 -0.01 -2.37
CA SER A 33 4.11 -0.05 -2.78
C SER A 33 3.38 -1.26 -2.21
N PRO A 34 2.76 -1.12 -1.02
CA PRO A 34 1.95 -2.19 -0.46
C PRO A 34 0.64 -2.35 -1.24
N ILE A 35 0.25 -3.61 -1.46
CA ILE A 35 -1.00 -3.98 -2.14
C ILE A 35 -1.99 -4.48 -1.09
N TYR A 36 -2.98 -3.65 -0.78
CA TYR A 36 -3.94 -3.96 0.26
C TYR A 36 -5.12 -4.78 -0.26
N SER A 37 -5.42 -5.83 0.47
CA SER A 37 -6.59 -6.69 0.34
C SER A 37 -7.03 -7.16 1.73
N PRO A 38 -8.21 -7.78 1.90
CA PRO A 38 -8.62 -8.37 3.18
C PRO A 38 -7.60 -9.34 3.80
N ASP A 39 -6.79 -10.01 2.96
CA ASP A 39 -5.78 -10.97 3.40
C ASP A 39 -4.51 -10.26 3.91
N TYR A 40 -4.30 -9.02 3.49
CA TYR A 40 -3.13 -8.23 3.88
C TYR A 40 -3.07 -7.96 5.39
N PRO A 41 -4.09 -7.36 6.06
CA PRO A 41 -4.06 -7.16 7.50
C PRO A 41 -4.14 -8.46 8.31
N ALA A 42 -4.65 -9.55 7.72
CA ALA A 42 -4.72 -10.86 8.36
C ALA A 42 -3.36 -11.59 8.41
N SER A 43 -2.38 -11.15 7.61
CA SER A 43 -1.04 -11.71 7.60
C SER A 43 -0.18 -11.13 8.73
N ASP A 44 0.60 -11.99 9.40
CA ASP A 44 1.59 -11.58 10.42
C ASP A 44 2.71 -10.73 9.81
N ILE A 45 3.05 -11.03 8.54
CA ILE A 45 4.08 -10.34 7.74
C ILE A 45 3.76 -8.84 7.61
N CYS A 46 2.48 -8.51 7.63
CA CYS A 46 1.95 -7.15 7.49
C CYS A 46 2.50 -6.17 8.55
N GLN A 47 2.75 -6.60 9.79
CA GLN A 47 3.27 -5.68 10.81
C GLN A 47 4.75 -5.37 10.59
N ASP A 48 5.52 -6.39 10.22
CA ASP A 48 6.96 -6.27 10.04
C ASP A 48 7.32 -5.53 8.74
N GLU A 49 6.52 -5.69 7.67
CA GLU A 49 6.59 -4.87 6.45
C GLU A 49 6.53 -3.37 6.76
N TRP A 50 5.59 -2.99 7.62
CA TRP A 50 5.36 -1.61 8.00
C TRP A 50 6.43 -1.09 8.94
N ASN A 51 6.91 -1.88 9.88
CA ASN A 51 8.02 -1.48 10.74
C ASN A 51 9.28 -1.17 9.94
N ALA A 52 9.59 -1.98 8.91
CA ALA A 52 10.75 -1.77 8.04
C ALA A 52 10.56 -0.58 7.08
N ALA A 53 9.42 -0.49 6.41
CA ALA A 53 9.18 0.57 5.42
C ALA A 53 8.88 1.93 6.07
N TYR A 54 8.04 1.98 7.09
CA TYR A 54 7.59 3.23 7.70
C TYR A 54 8.70 3.93 8.48
N ASN A 55 9.46 3.19 9.30
CA ASN A 55 10.53 3.79 10.10
C ASN A 55 11.74 4.18 9.24
N ASN A 56 12.11 3.37 8.25
CA ASN A 56 13.34 3.58 7.49
C ASN A 56 13.13 4.42 6.22
N MET A 57 11.95 4.33 5.57
CA MET A 57 11.74 5.00 4.29
C MET A 57 11.01 6.34 4.40
N ASP A 58 9.94 6.52 5.17
CA ASP A 58 9.24 7.82 5.19
C ASP A 58 8.29 8.01 6.37
N ARG A 59 8.85 8.08 7.60
CA ARG A 59 8.09 8.15 8.86
C ARG A 59 7.05 9.28 8.92
N GLY A 60 7.25 10.35 8.15
CA GLY A 60 6.33 11.51 8.09
C GLY A 60 5.57 11.65 6.77
N GLY A 61 5.74 10.74 5.80
CA GLY A 61 5.07 10.78 4.50
C GLY A 61 5.47 11.96 3.58
N ARG A 62 6.43 12.80 3.99
CA ARG A 62 6.82 14.02 3.25
C ARG A 62 7.53 13.69 1.94
N ARG A 63 8.26 12.58 1.91
CA ARG A 63 9.01 12.13 0.71
C ARG A 63 8.12 11.34 -0.25
N ARG A 64 6.91 10.93 0.18
CA ARG A 64 5.92 10.20 -0.62
C ARG A 64 6.50 8.93 -1.23
N LEU A 65 7.30 8.23 -0.42
CA LEU A 65 7.98 7.00 -0.83
C LEU A 65 7.12 5.77 -0.60
N ILE A 66 6.09 5.84 0.25
CA ILE A 66 5.13 4.76 0.47
C ILE A 66 3.86 5.06 -0.33
N VAL A 67 3.55 4.24 -1.33
CA VAL A 67 2.40 4.42 -2.23
C VAL A 67 1.53 3.17 -2.21
N GLY A 68 0.46 3.19 -1.40
CA GLY A 68 -0.43 2.04 -1.23
C GLY A 68 -1.51 1.92 -2.29
N PHE A 69 -1.88 0.69 -2.63
CA PHE A 69 -2.93 0.37 -3.60
C PHE A 69 -3.95 -0.58 -2.99
N LEU A 70 -5.20 -0.16 -2.88
CA LEU A 70 -6.30 -0.97 -2.34
C LEU A 70 -7.03 -1.67 -3.48
N VAL A 71 -6.80 -2.96 -3.64
CA VAL A 71 -7.37 -3.75 -4.75
C VAL A 71 -8.72 -4.38 -4.43
N ARG A 72 -9.08 -4.44 -3.14
CA ARG A 72 -10.40 -4.85 -2.64
C ARG A 72 -10.78 -4.00 -1.42
N PRO A 73 -12.08 -3.76 -1.14
CA PRO A 73 -12.51 -3.09 0.09
C PRO A 73 -11.91 -3.79 1.32
N THR A 74 -11.13 -3.06 2.11
CA THR A 74 -10.38 -3.62 3.25
C THR A 74 -10.38 -2.64 4.41
N VAL A 75 -10.60 -3.16 5.63
CA VAL A 75 -10.40 -2.40 6.86
C VAL A 75 -8.91 -2.47 7.23
N LEU A 76 -8.20 -1.37 7.03
CA LEU A 76 -6.76 -1.29 7.34
C LEU A 76 -6.49 -1.09 8.84
N LYS A 77 -5.33 -1.55 9.31
CA LYS A 77 -4.86 -1.33 10.69
C LYS A 77 -4.56 0.16 10.93
N PRO A 78 -4.58 0.66 12.17
CA PRO A 78 -4.42 2.09 12.48
C PRO A 78 -3.19 2.76 11.85
N LEU A 79 -2.02 2.13 11.88
CA LEU A 79 -0.80 2.67 11.27
C LEU A 79 -0.93 2.83 9.75
N GLN A 80 -1.57 1.86 9.10
CA GLN A 80 -1.74 1.82 7.65
C GLN A 80 -2.71 2.89 7.15
N LYS A 81 -3.69 3.26 8.00
CA LYS A 81 -4.64 4.34 7.72
C LYS A 81 -3.97 5.73 7.69
N GLN A 82 -2.74 5.87 8.19
CA GLN A 82 -2.01 7.15 8.21
C GLN A 82 -1.44 7.54 6.84
N ILE A 83 -1.33 6.60 5.90
CA ILE A 83 -0.82 6.84 4.54
C ILE A 83 -1.98 6.88 3.55
N CYS A 84 -2.02 7.89 2.69
CA CYS A 84 -2.96 7.95 1.58
C CYS A 84 -2.69 6.83 0.57
N TYR A 85 -3.75 6.25 0.00
CA TYR A 85 -3.66 5.14 -0.93
C TYR A 85 -4.67 5.28 -2.08
N VAL A 86 -4.38 4.61 -3.19
CA VAL A 86 -5.26 4.57 -4.36
C VAL A 86 -6.32 3.46 -4.17
N PRO A 87 -7.62 3.76 -4.18
CA PRO A 87 -8.67 2.73 -4.19
C PRO A 87 -8.80 2.12 -5.60
N LEU A 88 -7.86 1.26 -6.00
CA LEU A 88 -7.86 0.62 -7.32
C LEU A 88 -9.14 -0.18 -7.59
N TYR A 89 -9.77 -0.75 -6.56
CA TYR A 89 -11.06 -1.45 -6.70
C TYR A 89 -12.18 -0.55 -7.25
N ALA A 90 -12.06 0.77 -7.10
CA ALA A 90 -13.03 1.75 -7.58
C ALA A 90 -12.67 2.32 -8.98
N VAL A 91 -11.51 1.93 -9.55
CA VAL A 91 -11.08 2.41 -10.86
C VAL A 91 -11.64 1.52 -11.97
N PRO A 92 -12.44 2.05 -12.90
CA PRO A 92 -13.12 1.22 -13.89
C PRO A 92 -12.18 0.77 -15.00
N GLY A 93 -12.00 -0.55 -15.12
CA GLY A 93 -11.28 -1.18 -16.23
C GLY A 93 -9.76 -1.13 -16.12
N ARG A 94 -9.12 -2.10 -16.78
CA ARG A 94 -7.66 -2.32 -16.71
C ARG A 94 -6.82 -1.14 -17.23
N PRO A 95 -7.17 -0.44 -18.34
CA PRO A 95 -6.39 0.69 -18.82
C PRO A 95 -6.35 1.87 -17.84
N LYS A 96 -7.49 2.22 -17.24
CA LYS A 96 -7.57 3.30 -16.25
C LYS A 96 -6.86 2.92 -14.95
N ALA A 97 -6.99 1.67 -14.51
CA ALA A 97 -6.26 1.17 -13.34
C ALA A 97 -4.74 1.25 -13.55
N ARG A 98 -4.25 0.85 -14.73
CA ARG A 98 -2.83 0.98 -15.09
C ARG A 98 -2.37 2.44 -15.03
N GLN A 99 -3.15 3.35 -15.61
CA GLN A 99 -2.81 4.77 -15.62
C GLN A 99 -2.79 5.35 -14.20
N ALA A 100 -3.76 5.00 -13.35
CA ALA A 100 -3.81 5.42 -11.95
C ALA A 100 -2.58 4.95 -11.14
N ILE A 101 -2.09 3.73 -11.40
CA ILE A 101 -0.85 3.22 -10.78
C ILE A 101 0.35 4.06 -11.20
N LEU A 102 0.50 4.30 -12.51
CA LEU A 102 1.63 5.06 -13.04
C LEU A 102 1.62 6.51 -12.53
N ASP A 103 0.45 7.15 -12.51
CA ASP A 103 0.30 8.50 -11.98
C ASP A 103 0.63 8.58 -10.49
N ALA A 104 0.18 7.61 -9.68
CA ALA A 104 0.49 7.56 -8.25
C ALA A 104 1.99 7.37 -7.97
N LEU A 105 2.68 6.57 -8.79
CA LEU A 105 4.12 6.34 -8.68
C LEU A 105 4.94 7.51 -9.21
N ALA A 106 4.48 8.17 -10.28
CA ALA A 106 5.14 9.34 -10.86
C ALA A 106 4.91 10.63 -10.07
N ALA A 107 3.83 10.71 -9.28
CA ALA A 107 3.49 11.89 -8.52
C ALA A 107 4.63 12.27 -7.55
N ASP A 108 5.15 13.47 -7.76
CA ASP A 108 5.87 14.25 -6.75
C ASP A 108 4.93 14.75 -5.65
N GLY A 109 3.61 14.60 -5.87
CA GLY A 109 2.45 14.85 -5.01
C GLY A 109 1.75 16.18 -5.23
N THR A 110 1.76 16.65 -6.48
CA THR A 110 0.90 17.72 -7.03
C THR A 110 -0.44 17.20 -7.58
N LYS A 111 -0.58 15.90 -7.86
CA LYS A 111 -1.83 15.28 -8.33
C LYS A 111 -2.64 14.70 -7.17
N HIS A 112 -3.87 15.18 -6.99
CA HIS A 112 -4.85 14.55 -6.11
C HIS A 112 -5.40 13.28 -6.76
N LEU A 113 -5.38 12.18 -6.02
CA LEU A 113 -6.03 10.93 -6.43
C LEU A 113 -7.56 11.12 -6.47
N PRO A 114 -8.29 10.33 -7.28
CA PRO A 114 -9.76 10.39 -7.30
C PRO A 114 -10.29 10.24 -5.87
N GLU A 115 -11.31 11.05 -5.54
CA GLU A 115 -11.92 11.05 -4.21
C GLU A 115 -12.20 9.61 -3.75
N ARG A 116 -11.84 9.30 -2.51
CA ARG A 116 -12.27 8.04 -1.88
C ARG A 116 -13.78 7.97 -2.06
N PRO A 117 -14.35 6.83 -2.50
CA PRO A 117 -15.77 6.62 -2.36
C PRO A 117 -16.10 6.83 -0.88
N ARG A 118 -16.93 7.84 -0.58
CA ARG A 118 -17.49 8.02 0.77
C ARG A 118 -18.33 6.77 1.03
N GLY A 119 -17.73 5.77 1.67
CA GLY A 119 -18.48 4.65 2.19
C GLY A 119 -19.47 5.20 3.20
N GLU A 120 -20.75 4.98 2.96
CA GLU A 120 -21.78 5.13 3.98
C GLU A 120 -21.30 4.36 5.21
N ALA A 121 -20.89 5.10 6.25
CA ALA A 121 -20.80 4.55 7.57
C ALA A 121 -22.22 4.12 7.93
N ARG A 122 -22.55 2.84 7.73
CA ARG A 122 -23.72 2.25 8.36
C ARG A 122 -23.54 2.49 9.86
N ARG A 123 -24.33 3.43 10.38
CA ARG A 123 -24.48 3.60 11.83
C ARG A 123 -24.83 2.22 12.39
N PRO A 124 -24.17 1.76 13.47
CA PRO A 124 -24.61 0.53 14.13
C PRO A 124 -26.07 0.74 14.53
N GLN A 125 -26.96 -0.10 14.01
CA GLN A 125 -28.34 -0.14 14.48
C GLN A 125 -28.29 -0.68 15.91
N ALA A 126 -28.91 0.06 16.83
CA ALA A 126 -29.02 -0.36 18.22
C ALA A 126 -29.69 -1.74 18.30
N PRO A 127 -29.26 -2.63 19.20
CA PRO A 127 -29.89 -3.94 19.34
C PRO A 127 -31.34 -3.75 19.78
N THR A 128 -32.27 -4.31 19.00
CA THR A 128 -33.67 -4.45 19.38
C THR A 128 -33.75 -5.35 20.61
N ARG A 129 -34.39 -4.85 21.68
CA ARG A 129 -34.71 -5.61 22.88
C ARG A 129 -35.74 -6.71 22.62
#